data_AF-A0A820DBM1-F1
#
_entry.id   AF-A0A820DBM1-F1
#
_cell.length_a   1.000
_cell.length_b   1.000
_cell.length_c   1.000
_cell.angle_alpha   90.00
_cell.angle_beta   90.00
_cell.angle_gamma   90.00
#
_symmetry.space_group_name_H-M   'P 1'
#
loop_
_entity.id
_entity.type
_entity.pdbx_description
1 polymer ?
#
loop_
_entity_poly.entity_id
_entity_poly.type
_entity_poly.pdbx_seq_one_letter_code
_entity_poly.pdbx_strand_id
1 'polypeptide(L)'
;MPSNRQQHLNTNRNTNPSNSTNNDTIEQTLNSTGTGMSASEINELNQSGDILLQRQISSDDAIICEISRKYKILPEMANHLRGLRDYEIVIVCDDSGSMKTEVDDTERTRWDELREFVKIVLDIGVRYDSNGVDIYFLNREKLLGVK
;
A
#
# COMPACT_ATOMS: atom_id res chain seq x y z
N MET A 1 12.84 -57.59 3.25
CA MET A 1 11.49 -58.13 2.96
C MET A 1 10.48 -57.01 3.18
N PRO A 2 9.46 -56.87 2.31
CA PRO A 2 9.27 -55.64 1.52
C PRO A 2 7.90 -54.96 1.70
N SER A 3 7.77 -53.72 1.20
CA SER A 3 6.61 -53.16 0.46
C SER A 3 6.74 -51.63 0.51
N ASN A 4 7.05 -50.88 -0.54
CA ASN A 4 6.53 -50.87 -1.91
C ASN A 4 5.01 -50.67 -1.96
N ARG A 5 4.58 -49.40 -2.07
CA ARG A 5 3.37 -49.07 -2.84
C ARG A 5 3.45 -47.64 -3.38
N GLN A 6 3.83 -47.56 -4.66
CA GLN A 6 3.39 -46.52 -5.56
C GLN A 6 1.86 -46.59 -5.69
N GLN A 7 1.18 -45.44 -5.75
CA GLN A 7 0.01 -45.30 -6.62
C GLN A 7 0.10 -43.96 -7.35
N HIS A 8 0.42 -44.07 -8.63
CA HIS A 8 -0.03 -43.16 -9.67
C HIS A 8 -1.55 -43.02 -9.63
N LEU A 9 -2.06 -41.81 -9.80
CA LEU A 9 -3.28 -41.57 -10.57
C LEU A 9 -3.06 -40.33 -11.44
N ASN A 10 -2.87 -40.63 -12.72
CA ASN A 10 -2.92 -39.73 -13.85
C ASN A 10 -4.40 -39.41 -14.11
N THR A 11 -4.76 -38.17 -14.44
CA THR A 11 -5.79 -37.87 -15.46
C THR A 11 -5.76 -36.40 -15.86
N ASN A 12 -5.08 -36.20 -16.98
CA ASN A 12 -5.23 -35.17 -17.99
C ASN A 12 -6.70 -34.70 -18.21
N ARG A 13 -6.93 -33.38 -18.23
CA ARG A 13 -7.96 -32.74 -19.08
C ARG A 13 -7.58 -31.29 -19.39
N ASN A 14 -6.92 -31.17 -20.54
CA ASN A 14 -6.95 -30.02 -21.42
C ASN A 14 -8.40 -29.72 -21.87
N THR A 15 -8.89 -28.50 -21.64
CA THR A 15 -9.80 -27.79 -22.54
C THR A 15 -9.72 -26.28 -22.29
N ASN A 16 -9.03 -25.58 -23.18
CA ASN A 16 -9.36 -24.21 -23.55
C ASN A 16 -10.79 -24.19 -24.13
N PRO A 17 -11.58 -23.16 -23.80
CA PRO A 17 -12.46 -22.55 -24.78
C PRO A 17 -12.19 -21.06 -24.87
N SER A 18 -11.72 -20.64 -26.04
CA SER A 18 -11.99 -19.32 -26.60
C SER A 18 -13.50 -19.11 -26.75
N ASN A 19 -14.05 -18.09 -26.11
CA ASN A 19 -15.28 -17.39 -26.50
C ASN A 19 -15.20 -16.01 -25.85
N SER A 20 -14.94 -14.94 -26.60
CA SER A 20 -15.89 -14.25 -27.48
C SER A 20 -17.14 -13.81 -26.72
N THR A 21 -17.41 -12.51 -26.83
CA THR A 21 -18.69 -11.81 -26.54
C THR A 21 -19.02 -11.60 -25.07
N ASN A 22 -18.61 -10.44 -24.54
CA ASN A 22 -19.27 -9.75 -23.42
C ASN A 22 -19.24 -8.22 -23.63
N ASN A 23 -19.49 -7.77 -24.87
CA ASN A 23 -19.60 -6.34 -25.19
C ASN A 23 -21.05 -5.82 -25.28
N ASP A 24 -22.08 -6.65 -25.05
CA ASP A 24 -23.47 -6.28 -25.35
C ASP A 24 -24.35 -6.04 -24.11
N THR A 25 -23.81 -5.61 -22.96
CA THR A 25 -24.66 -5.36 -21.76
C THR A 25 -24.33 -4.09 -20.98
N ILE A 26 -23.66 -3.09 -21.58
CA ILE A 26 -23.42 -1.78 -20.93
C ILE A 26 -24.07 -0.59 -21.68
N GLU A 27 -24.84 -0.81 -22.76
CA GLU A 27 -25.48 0.30 -23.50
C GLU A 27 -26.94 0.61 -23.12
N GLN A 28 -27.49 0.10 -22.01
CA GLN A 28 -28.89 0.38 -21.67
C GLN A 28 -29.16 0.68 -20.21
N THR A 29 -28.44 1.63 -19.62
CA THR A 29 -29.03 2.50 -18.59
C THR A 29 -28.20 3.77 -18.48
N LEU A 30 -28.73 4.90 -18.94
CA LEU A 30 -28.48 6.28 -18.48
C LEU A 30 -28.95 7.28 -19.56
N ASN A 31 -30.25 7.31 -19.82
CA ASN A 31 -30.91 8.44 -20.48
C ASN A 31 -32.04 8.93 -19.58
N SER A 32 -31.70 9.66 -18.49
CA SER A 32 -32.67 10.50 -17.78
C SER A 32 -32.03 11.49 -16.81
N THR A 33 -31.08 12.31 -17.27
CA THR A 33 -30.86 13.66 -16.72
C THR A 33 -30.11 14.48 -17.78
N GLY A 34 -30.79 15.47 -18.35
CA GLY A 34 -30.29 16.25 -19.49
C GLY A 34 -29.13 17.15 -19.11
N THR A 35 -27.92 16.76 -19.54
CA THR A 35 -26.88 17.61 -20.15
C THR A 35 -25.96 16.60 -20.84
N GLY A 36 -26.20 16.34 -22.12
CA GLY A 36 -25.49 15.30 -22.88
C GLY A 36 -24.05 15.73 -23.12
N MET A 37 -23.11 15.14 -22.39
CA MET A 37 -21.69 15.25 -22.73
C MET A 37 -21.47 14.63 -24.11
N SER A 38 -20.74 15.35 -24.96
CA SER A 38 -20.36 14.90 -26.29
C SER A 38 -19.40 13.70 -26.20
N ALA A 39 -19.39 12.86 -27.23
CA ALA A 39 -18.49 11.70 -27.30
C ALA A 39 -17.00 12.10 -27.21
N SER A 40 -16.64 13.31 -27.66
CA SER A 40 -15.29 13.86 -27.52
C SER A 40 -14.94 14.22 -26.08
N GLU A 41 -15.89 14.76 -25.30
CA GLU A 41 -15.66 15.07 -23.87
C GLU A 41 -15.49 13.79 -23.03
N ILE A 42 -16.20 12.72 -23.36
CA ILE A 42 -16.03 11.40 -22.72
C ILE A 42 -14.64 10.83 -23.02
N ASN A 43 -14.17 10.95 -24.26
CA ASN A 43 -12.86 10.42 -24.66
C ASN A 43 -11.70 11.21 -24.02
N GLU A 44 -11.82 12.54 -23.93
CA GLU A 44 -10.84 13.40 -23.25
C GLU A 44 -10.76 13.10 -21.75
N LEU A 45 -11.90 12.85 -21.08
CA LEU A 45 -11.93 12.46 -19.67
C LEU A 45 -11.26 11.10 -19.42
N ASN A 46 -11.54 10.10 -20.26
CA ASN A 46 -10.90 8.79 -20.16
C ASN A 46 -9.39 8.90 -20.36
N GLN A 47 -8.96 9.64 -21.39
CA GLN A 47 -7.54 9.84 -21.69
C GLN A 47 -6.84 10.63 -20.57
N SER A 48 -7.52 11.60 -19.95
CA SER A 48 -7.01 12.35 -18.80
C SER A 48 -6.87 11.47 -17.55
N GLY A 49 -7.85 10.58 -17.30
CA GLY A 49 -7.81 9.61 -16.21
C GLY A 49 -6.65 8.62 -16.35
N ASP A 50 -6.45 8.08 -17.54
CA ASP A 50 -5.33 7.17 -17.86
C ASP A 50 -3.96 7.83 -17.64
N ILE A 51 -3.80 9.09 -18.07
CA ILE A 51 -2.56 9.86 -17.87
C ILE A 51 -2.28 10.09 -16.37
N LEU A 52 -3.31 10.38 -15.58
CA LEU A 52 -3.17 10.64 -14.15
C LEU A 52 -2.77 9.37 -13.39
N LEU A 53 -3.41 8.23 -13.69
CA LEU A 53 -3.05 6.92 -13.16
C LEU A 53 -1.62 6.53 -13.51
N GLN A 54 -1.21 6.68 -14.77
CA GLN A 54 0.15 6.35 -15.20
C GLN A 54 1.21 7.16 -14.46
N ARG A 55 0.95 8.46 -14.25
CA ARG A 55 1.84 9.35 -13.48
C ARG A 55 1.90 8.98 -12.00
N GLN A 56 0.75 8.66 -11.40
CA GLN A 56 0.61 8.26 -10.00
C GLN A 56 1.41 6.97 -9.73
N ILE A 57 1.30 5.98 -10.62
CA ILE A 57 2.03 4.70 -10.61
C ILE A 57 3.54 4.96 -10.75
N SER A 58 3.95 5.76 -11.73
CA SER A 58 5.37 6.07 -11.94
C SER A 58 6.00 6.79 -10.74
N SER A 59 5.24 7.62 -10.03
CA SER A 59 5.71 8.28 -8.81
C SER A 59 5.81 7.32 -7.63
N ASP A 60 4.86 6.39 -7.49
CA ASP A 60 4.92 5.34 -6.46
C ASP A 60 6.13 4.45 -6.64
N ASP A 61 6.39 4.03 -7.87
CA ASP A 61 7.49 3.12 -8.15
C ASP A 61 8.84 3.73 -7.77
N ALA A 62 9.02 5.04 -8.01
CA ALA A 62 10.20 5.77 -7.58
C ALA A 62 10.34 5.80 -6.05
N ILE A 63 9.26 6.15 -5.33
CA ILE A 63 9.23 6.18 -3.87
C ILE A 63 9.53 4.79 -3.28
N ILE A 64 8.89 3.75 -3.81
CA ILE A 64 9.06 2.36 -3.38
C ILE A 64 10.51 1.91 -3.60
N CYS A 65 11.10 2.21 -4.76
CA CYS A 65 12.49 1.87 -5.01
C CYS A 65 13.45 2.56 -4.03
N GLU A 66 13.21 3.85 -3.74
CA GLU A 66 14.02 4.61 -2.79
C GLU A 66 13.93 4.03 -1.37
N ILE A 67 12.71 3.88 -0.85
CA ILE A 67 12.43 3.37 0.49
C ILE A 67 12.96 1.94 0.64
N SER A 68 12.68 1.07 -0.34
CA SER A 68 13.08 -0.33 -0.27
C SER A 68 14.59 -0.48 -0.24
N ARG A 69 15.31 0.34 -1.02
CA ARG A 69 16.77 0.39 -0.98
C ARG A 69 17.29 0.93 0.36
N LYS A 70 16.70 2.02 0.87
CA LYS A 70 17.13 2.68 2.11
C LYS A 70 16.97 1.76 3.33
N TYR A 71 15.83 1.08 3.43
CA TYR A 71 15.47 0.24 4.58
C TYR A 71 15.63 -1.26 4.32
N LYS A 72 16.20 -1.65 3.18
CA LYS A 72 16.43 -3.05 2.77
C LYS A 72 15.14 -3.89 2.82
N ILE A 73 14.03 -3.30 2.37
CA ILE A 73 12.74 -3.98 2.28
C ILE A 73 12.79 -4.97 1.11
N LEU A 74 12.31 -6.18 1.35
CA LEU A 74 12.24 -7.21 0.32
C LEU A 74 11.26 -6.77 -0.79
N PRO A 75 11.57 -6.99 -2.08
CA PRO A 75 10.72 -6.57 -3.20
C PRO A 75 9.27 -7.06 -3.08
N GLU A 76 9.07 -8.28 -2.57
CA GLU A 76 7.75 -8.86 -2.35
C GLU A 76 6.92 -8.09 -1.29
N MET A 77 7.56 -7.48 -0.30
CA MET A 77 6.90 -6.66 0.73
C MET A 77 6.71 -5.22 0.26
N ALA A 78 7.63 -4.72 -0.56
CA ALA A 78 7.66 -3.33 -1.02
C ALA A 78 6.37 -2.92 -1.74
N ASN A 79 5.76 -3.85 -2.49
CA ASN A 79 4.50 -3.59 -3.19
C ASN A 79 3.32 -3.30 -2.25
N HIS A 80 3.35 -3.80 -1.00
CA HIS A 80 2.29 -3.52 -0.03
C HIS A 80 2.29 -2.07 0.45
N LEU A 81 3.41 -1.35 0.30
CA LEU A 81 3.52 0.06 0.69
C LEU A 81 2.63 0.98 -0.17
N ARG A 82 2.27 0.58 -1.40
CA ARG A 82 1.33 1.36 -2.24
C ARG A 82 0.00 1.61 -1.55
N GLY A 83 -0.48 0.61 -0.80
CA GLY A 83 -1.76 0.70 -0.11
C GLY A 83 -1.80 1.80 0.95
N LEU A 84 -0.66 2.28 1.44
CA LEU A 84 -0.63 3.34 2.45
C LEU A 84 -1.16 4.69 1.94
N ARG A 85 -1.25 4.92 0.62
CA ARG A 85 -1.81 6.15 0.05
C ARG A 85 -3.28 6.37 0.37
N ASP A 86 -4.00 5.30 0.62
CA ASP A 86 -5.45 5.33 0.83
C ASP A 86 -5.83 5.48 2.31
N TYR A 87 -4.84 5.68 3.20
CA TYR A 87 -5.04 5.74 4.65
C TYR A 87 -4.39 6.97 5.26
N GLU A 88 -5.03 7.44 6.33
CA GLU A 88 -4.39 8.32 7.31
C GLU A 88 -3.43 7.51 8.18
N ILE A 89 -2.22 8.01 8.39
CA ILE A 89 -1.22 7.35 9.20
C ILE A 89 -1.14 8.02 10.57
N VAL A 90 -1.47 7.24 11.60
CA VAL A 90 -1.40 7.67 13.00
C VAL A 90 -0.45 6.75 13.77
N ILE A 91 0.55 7.34 14.42
CA ILE A 91 1.51 6.64 15.29
C ILE A 91 1.13 6.89 16.75
N VAL A 92 0.98 5.82 17.53
CA VAL A 92 0.74 5.92 18.98
C VAL A 92 1.96 5.40 19.73
N CYS A 93 2.58 6.28 20.51
CA CYS A 93 3.82 6.02 21.22
C CYS A 93 3.56 5.83 22.72
N ASP A 94 3.98 4.69 23.27
CA ASP A 94 4.13 4.57 24.72
C ASP A 94 5.32 5.40 25.19
N ASP A 95 5.08 6.26 26.16
CA ASP A 95 6.07 7.12 26.79
C ASP A 95 6.03 7.04 28.32
N SER A 96 5.52 5.92 28.82
CA SER A 96 5.48 5.57 30.24
C SER A 96 6.87 5.50 30.87
N GLY A 97 6.94 5.49 32.20
CA GLY A 97 8.20 5.41 32.94
C GLY A 97 9.06 4.19 32.60
N SER A 98 8.45 3.05 32.24
CA SER A 98 9.17 1.84 31.83
C SER A 98 9.92 1.98 30.51
N MET A 99 9.64 3.01 29.71
CA MET A 99 10.38 3.30 28.50
C MET A 99 11.80 3.82 28.78
N LYS A 100 12.10 4.21 30.03
CA LYS A 100 13.45 4.59 30.47
C LYS A 100 14.34 3.39 30.82
N THR A 101 13.82 2.17 30.78
CA THR A 101 14.62 0.97 31.06
C THR A 101 15.65 0.77 29.95
N GLU A 102 16.89 0.53 30.35
CA GLU A 102 18.00 0.17 29.47
C GLU A 102 17.72 -1.15 28.74
N VAL A 103 18.29 -1.28 27.54
CA VAL A 103 18.17 -2.46 26.69
C VAL A 103 19.54 -3.13 26.57
N ASP A 104 19.59 -4.44 26.77
CA ASP A 104 20.75 -5.31 26.53
C ASP A 104 22.08 -4.82 27.14
N ASP A 105 22.05 -4.36 28.39
CA ASP A 105 23.22 -3.80 29.11
C ASP A 105 23.92 -2.65 28.36
N THR A 106 23.17 -1.92 27.53
CA THR A 106 23.64 -0.72 26.83
C THR A 106 23.12 0.56 27.52
N GLU A 107 23.73 1.70 27.23
CA GLU A 107 23.21 3.01 27.67
C GLU A 107 21.95 3.46 26.91
N ARG A 108 21.43 2.65 25.98
CA ARG A 108 20.20 2.96 25.24
C ARG A 108 18.99 2.49 26.02
N THR A 109 17.99 3.33 26.09
CA THR A 109 16.70 3.00 26.68
C THR A 109 15.71 2.48 25.63
N ARG A 110 14.64 1.81 26.07
CA ARG A 110 13.53 1.44 25.16
C ARG A 110 12.95 2.65 24.43
N TRP A 111 12.97 3.82 25.07
CA TRP A 111 12.59 5.09 24.46
C TRP A 111 13.48 5.44 23.25
N ASP A 112 14.79 5.21 23.37
CA ASP A 112 15.72 5.45 22.27
C ASP A 112 15.47 4.49 21.10
N GLU A 113 15.10 3.25 21.37
CA GLU A 113 14.68 2.30 20.33
C GLU A 113 13.38 2.73 19.66
N LEU A 114 12.35 3.04 20.45
CA LEU A 114 11.07 3.53 19.94
C LEU A 114 11.29 4.76 19.05
N ARG A 115 12.11 5.71 19.48
CA ARG A 115 12.44 6.90 18.70
C ARG A 115 13.05 6.55 17.35
N GLU A 116 13.98 5.61 17.30
CA GLU A 116 14.56 5.18 16.02
C GLU A 116 13.53 4.49 15.12
N PHE A 117 12.66 3.64 15.66
CA PHE A 117 11.58 3.04 14.89
C PHE A 117 10.58 4.09 14.36
N VAL A 118 10.16 5.02 15.21
CA VAL A 118 9.23 6.09 14.82
C VAL A 118 9.82 6.95 13.71
N LYS A 119 11.13 7.26 13.72
CA LYS A 119 11.79 7.97 12.61
C LYS A 119 11.67 7.22 11.28
N ILE A 120 11.81 5.89 11.29
CA ILE A 120 11.68 5.06 10.09
C ILE A 120 10.24 5.06 9.60
N VAL A 121 9.28 4.81 10.49
CA VAL A 121 7.85 4.79 10.16
C VAL A 121 7.42 6.16 9.63
N LEU A 122 7.89 7.24 10.25
CA LEU A 122 7.59 8.60 9.83
C LEU A 122 8.17 8.91 8.45
N ASP A 123 9.46 8.61 8.21
CA ASP A 123 10.10 8.81 6.91
C ASP A 123 9.33 8.08 5.79
N ILE A 124 8.83 6.87 6.05
CA ILE A 124 7.98 6.15 5.11
C ILE A 124 6.61 6.82 4.99
N GLY A 125 5.94 7.05 6.12
CA GLY A 125 4.56 7.52 6.18
C GLY A 125 4.35 8.87 5.50
N VAL A 126 5.22 9.86 5.73
CA VAL A 126 5.08 11.21 5.14
C VAL A 126 5.18 11.22 3.61
N ARG A 127 5.72 10.16 2.99
CA ARG A 127 5.76 10.03 1.53
C ARG A 127 4.44 9.53 0.93
N TYR A 128 3.59 8.90 1.74
CA TYR A 128 2.30 8.37 1.32
C TYR A 128 1.14 9.17 1.86
N ASP A 129 1.31 9.84 3.00
CA ASP A 129 0.27 10.63 3.63
C ASP A 129 0.41 12.14 3.31
N SER A 130 -0.49 12.63 2.47
CA SER A 130 -0.39 13.97 1.89
C SER A 130 -0.72 15.11 2.87
N ASN A 131 -1.52 14.84 3.90
CA ASN A 131 -1.84 15.81 4.96
C ASN A 131 -0.78 15.75 6.10
N GLY A 132 0.06 14.72 6.14
CA GLY A 132 1.13 14.49 7.11
C GLY A 132 0.76 13.43 8.13
N VAL A 133 1.73 12.99 8.93
CA VAL A 133 1.52 11.90 9.90
C VAL A 133 1.23 12.46 11.29
N ASP A 134 0.22 11.92 11.96
CA ASP A 134 -0.10 12.26 13.35
C ASP A 134 0.66 11.36 14.33
N ILE A 135 1.21 11.95 15.39
CA ILE A 135 1.92 11.24 16.46
C ILE A 135 1.26 11.54 17.80
N TYR A 136 0.66 10.52 18.40
CA TYR A 136 0.09 10.57 19.73
C TYR A 136 1.06 9.94 20.74
N PHE A 137 1.11 10.51 21.93
CA PHE A 137 1.81 9.94 23.07
C PHE A 137 0.79 9.63 24.17
N LEU A 138 1.04 8.60 24.97
CA LEU A 138 0.09 8.21 26.03
C LEU A 138 0.06 9.20 27.19
N ASN A 139 1.18 9.85 27.51
CA ASN A 139 1.35 10.67 28.72
C ASN A 139 1.73 12.13 28.43
N ARG A 140 1.64 12.60 27.17
CA ARG A 140 1.90 13.99 26.77
C ARG A 140 1.09 14.41 25.55
N GLU A 141 1.21 15.67 25.15
CA GLU A 141 0.53 16.22 23.98
C GLU A 141 0.97 15.58 22.66
N LYS A 142 0.02 15.49 21.73
CA LYS A 142 0.20 14.97 20.38
C LYS A 142 0.86 15.97 19.45
N LEU A 143 1.48 15.46 18.38
CA LEU A 143 1.97 16.22 17.24
C LEU A 143 1.11 15.86 16.03
N LEU A 144 0.58 16.86 15.32
CA LEU A 144 -0.31 16.63 14.18
C LEU A 144 0.34 17.04 12.87
N GLY A 145 0.05 16.31 11.79
CA GLY A 145 0.45 16.67 10.43
C GLY A 145 1.96 16.84 10.23
N VAL A 146 2.77 15.96 10.81
CA VAL A 146 4.24 15.99 10.70
C VAL A 146 4.65 15.67 9.25
N LYS A 147 5.59 16.45 8.69
CA LYS A 147 6.09 16.34 7.29
C LYS A 147 7.60 16.46 7.21
#